data_AF-A0A9D5ZH51-F1
#
_entry.id   AF-A0A9D5ZH51-F1
#
_cell.length_a   1.000
_cell.length_b   1.000
_cell.length_c   1.000
_cell.angle_alpha   90.00
_cell.angle_beta   90.00
_cell.angle_gamma   90.00
#
_symmetry.space_group_name_H-M   'P 1'
#
loop_
_entity.id
_entity.type
_entity.pdbx_description
1 polymer ?
#
loop_
_entity_poly.entity_id
_entity_poly.type
_entity_poly.pdbx_seq_one_letter_code
_entity_poly.pdbx_strand_id
1 'polypeptide(L)'
;KVHVYTSPHLVRFNERIRLAAHLISDGELNAMLTACELANQGEPITFFEITTAAAFLAFSRNPADLVILETGLGGRLDATNVIENTRVTAITPVSLDHQQFLGDDVATIMDEKAGILRPGVPCIAANQPSRAAEKALKAKAKEIGAKLIWEGDDWFAQVMGSAPERSSTRGMAGAPRRAGNSRCRD
;
A
#
# COMPACT_ATOMS: atom_id res chain seq x y z
N LYS A 1 -0.07 12.31 13.64
CA LYS A 1 0.87 11.21 13.97
C LYS A 1 0.46 9.98 13.17
N VAL A 2 1.41 9.32 12.50
CA VAL A 2 1.12 8.20 11.60
C VAL A 2 2.01 7.01 11.93
N HIS A 3 1.41 5.83 12.01
CA HIS A 3 2.10 4.55 12.03
C HIS A 3 2.25 3.99 10.63
N VAL A 4 3.36 3.31 10.39
CA VAL A 4 3.62 2.67 9.10
C VAL A 4 4.16 1.27 9.35
N TYR A 5 3.57 0.29 8.67
CA TYR A 5 4.10 -1.05 8.54
C TYR A 5 4.43 -1.32 7.08
N THR A 6 5.70 -1.60 6.78
CA THR A 6 6.22 -1.82 5.42
C THR A 6 7.10 -3.07 5.33
N SER A 7 7.25 -3.62 4.13
CA SER A 7 8.13 -4.77 3.90
C SER A 7 8.64 -4.85 2.45
N PRO A 8 9.82 -5.44 2.19
CA PRO A 8 10.82 -5.89 3.16
C PRO A 8 11.57 -4.70 3.81
N HIS A 9 12.65 -5.00 4.53
CA HIS A 9 13.62 -4.01 4.99
C HIS A 9 14.91 -4.16 4.18
N LEU A 10 15.73 -3.11 4.15
CA LEU A 10 17.03 -3.12 3.47
C LEU A 10 18.18 -3.50 4.39
N VAL A 11 18.28 -2.86 5.56
CA VAL A 11 19.43 -3.05 6.47
C VAL A 11 18.98 -3.51 7.85
N ARG A 12 18.02 -2.82 8.46
CA ARG A 12 17.53 -3.08 9.81
C ARG A 12 16.09 -3.54 9.78
N PHE A 13 15.78 -4.60 10.52
CA PHE A 13 14.40 -5.08 10.63
C PHE A 13 13.43 -3.99 11.10
N ASN A 14 13.88 -3.08 11.97
CA ASN A 14 13.10 -1.96 12.49
C ASN A 14 12.54 -1.04 11.39
N GLU A 15 13.16 -1.01 10.20
CA GLU A 15 12.66 -0.26 9.03
C GLU A 15 11.22 -0.61 8.69
N ARG A 16 10.79 -1.84 9.01
CA ARG A 16 9.42 -2.30 8.79
C ARG A 16 8.38 -1.59 9.65
N ILE A 17 8.74 -1.04 10.82
CA ILE A 17 7.77 -0.54 11.80
C ILE A 17 8.12 0.88 12.22
N ARG A 18 7.24 1.83 11.87
CA ARG A 18 7.34 3.23 12.32
C ARG A 18 6.26 3.54 13.36
N LEU A 19 6.70 3.91 14.56
CA LEU A 19 5.90 4.46 15.63
C LEU A 19 5.86 5.98 15.55
N ALA A 20 4.70 6.54 15.16
CA ALA A 20 4.50 7.99 15.00
C ALA A 20 5.65 8.67 14.22
N ALA A 21 6.00 8.11 13.06
CA ALA A 21 7.11 8.49 12.17
C ALA A 21 8.55 8.09 12.58
N HIS A 22 8.77 7.56 13.78
CA HIS A 22 10.09 7.08 14.24
C HIS A 22 10.21 5.56 14.10
N LEU A 23 11.39 5.04 13.79
CA LEU A 23 11.61 3.59 13.79
C LEU A 23 11.41 3.04 15.21
N ILE A 24 10.76 1.88 15.33
CA ILE A 24 10.70 1.14 16.59
C ILE A 24 12.14 0.84 17.07
N SER A 25 12.43 0.97 18.37
CA SER A 25 13.74 0.57 18.89
C SER A 25 13.88 -0.96 18.98
N ASP A 26 15.11 -1.45 19.05
CA ASP A 26 15.36 -2.90 19.20
C ASP A 26 14.74 -3.45 20.50
N GLY A 27 14.79 -2.65 21.58
CA GLY A 27 14.20 -3.01 22.87
C GLY A 27 12.67 -3.09 22.82
N GLU A 28 12.01 -2.11 22.20
CA GLU A 28 10.55 -2.13 22.03
C GLU A 28 10.10 -3.28 21.13
N LEU A 29 10.81 -3.50 20.01
CA LEU A 29 10.52 -4.59 19.08
C LEU A 29 10.63 -5.95 19.78
N ASN A 30 11.73 -6.18 20.50
CA ASN A 30 11.94 -7.42 21.24
C ASN A 30 10.82 -7.62 22.27
N ALA A 31 10.45 -6.57 23.01
CA ALA A 31 9.36 -6.64 23.98
C ALA A 31 8.01 -7.00 23.33
N MET A 32 7.70 -6.49 22.14
CA MET A 32 6.46 -6.84 21.44
C MET A 32 6.49 -8.28 20.93
N LEU A 33 7.60 -8.72 20.33
CA LEU A 33 7.77 -10.08 19.85
C LEU A 33 7.65 -11.10 20.99
N THR A 34 8.34 -10.88 22.11
CA THR A 34 8.23 -11.75 23.29
C THR A 34 6.80 -11.82 23.81
N ALA A 35 6.08 -10.69 23.84
CA ALA A 35 4.68 -10.68 24.27
C ALA A 35 3.78 -11.49 23.31
N CYS A 36 4.00 -11.38 22.00
CA CYS A 36 3.25 -12.14 21.00
C CYS A 36 3.59 -13.64 21.05
N GLU A 37 4.86 -14.02 21.21
CA GLU A 37 5.27 -15.42 21.33
C GLU A 37 4.65 -16.08 22.57
N LEU A 38 4.65 -15.39 23.71
CA LEU A 38 4.00 -15.86 24.94
C LEU A 38 2.49 -16.05 24.74
N ALA A 39 1.84 -15.11 24.05
CA ALA A 39 0.41 -15.19 23.75
C ALA A 39 0.08 -16.32 22.74
N ASN A 40 1.01 -16.64 21.84
CA ASN A 40 0.86 -17.69 20.83
C ASN A 40 1.06 -19.11 21.36
N GLN A 41 1.58 -19.28 22.59
CA GLN A 41 1.66 -20.56 23.31
C GLN A 41 2.35 -21.72 22.55
N GLY A 42 3.26 -21.40 21.62
CA GLY A 42 3.99 -22.39 20.83
C GLY A 42 3.21 -22.96 19.63
N GLU A 43 2.03 -22.43 19.31
CA GLU A 43 1.31 -22.77 18.09
C GLU A 43 2.13 -22.40 16.83
N PRO A 44 1.98 -23.13 15.71
CA PRO A 44 2.65 -22.78 14.46
C PRO A 44 2.28 -21.36 14.01
N ILE A 45 3.30 -20.51 13.82
CA ILE A 45 3.14 -19.15 13.31
C ILE A 45 4.30 -18.83 12.38
N THR A 46 4.00 -18.20 11.25
CA THR A 46 5.03 -17.79 10.30
C THR A 46 5.76 -16.56 10.79
N PHE A 47 6.96 -16.33 10.24
CA PHE A 47 7.73 -15.12 10.47
C PHE A 47 6.92 -13.84 10.16
N PHE A 48 6.13 -13.85 9.09
CA PHE A 48 5.35 -12.67 8.70
C PHE A 48 4.16 -12.43 9.64
N GLU A 49 3.48 -13.49 10.09
CA GLU A 49 2.36 -13.37 11.02
C GLU A 49 2.81 -12.85 12.39
N ILE A 50 3.86 -13.43 13.00
CA ILE A 50 4.32 -13.02 14.32
C ILE A 50 4.84 -11.57 14.31
N THR A 51 5.51 -11.16 13.23
CA THR A 51 6.03 -9.79 13.10
C THR A 51 4.93 -8.77 12.85
N THR A 52 3.89 -9.14 12.08
CA THR A 52 2.69 -8.31 11.89
C THR A 52 1.92 -8.15 13.20
N ALA A 53 1.76 -9.22 13.97
CA ALA A 53 1.15 -9.17 15.31
C ALA A 53 1.93 -8.25 16.26
N ALA A 54 3.26 -8.34 16.26
CA ALA A 54 4.11 -7.47 17.06
C ALA A 54 4.00 -5.99 16.64
N ALA A 55 3.89 -5.71 15.34
CA ALA A 55 3.65 -4.34 14.84
C ALA A 55 2.30 -3.80 15.32
N PHE A 56 1.23 -4.58 15.23
CA PHE A 56 -0.09 -4.18 15.72
C PHE A 56 -0.11 -3.97 17.23
N LEU A 57 0.57 -4.82 17.99
CA LEU A 57 0.72 -4.63 19.44
C LEU A 57 1.45 -3.32 19.75
N ALA A 58 2.54 -3.02 19.01
CA ALA A 58 3.25 -1.76 19.14
C ALA A 58 2.35 -0.55 18.84
N PHE A 59 1.57 -0.60 17.76
CA PHE A 59 0.64 0.46 17.38
C PHE A 59 -0.47 0.66 18.40
N SER A 60 -1.04 -0.42 18.96
CA SER A 60 -2.11 -0.28 19.97
C SER A 60 -1.62 0.37 21.28
N ARG A 61 -0.32 0.26 21.59
CA ARG A 61 0.31 0.89 22.76
C ARG A 61 0.74 2.33 22.52
N ASN A 62 0.68 2.82 21.29
CA ASN A 62 1.16 4.14 20.89
C ASN A 62 0.05 4.92 20.17
N PRO A 63 -0.45 6.04 20.72
CA PRO A 63 -1.50 6.80 20.05
C PRO A 63 -1.05 7.44 18.72
N ALA A 64 -1.84 7.23 17.66
CA ALA A 64 -1.69 7.86 16.36
C ALA A 64 -3.04 8.15 15.70
N ASP A 65 -3.03 9.05 14.70
CA ASP A 65 -4.23 9.45 13.96
C ASP A 65 -4.50 8.52 12.77
N LEU A 66 -3.46 7.85 12.25
CA LEU A 66 -3.54 6.98 11.08
C LEU A 66 -2.53 5.83 11.19
N VAL A 67 -2.89 4.69 10.62
CA VAL A 67 -1.98 3.57 10.34
C VAL A 67 -1.97 3.30 8.84
N ILE A 68 -0.79 3.14 8.26
CA ILE A 68 -0.58 2.69 6.88
C ILE A 68 0.01 1.28 6.94
N LEU A 69 -0.66 0.34 6.29
CA LEU A 69 -0.24 -1.06 6.24
C LEU A 69 0.04 -1.45 4.79
N GLU A 70 1.28 -1.84 4.52
CA GLU A 70 1.65 -2.51 3.28
C GLU A 70 1.38 -4.01 3.42
N THR A 71 0.64 -4.58 2.47
CA THR A 71 0.47 -6.03 2.37
C THR A 71 1.79 -6.70 2.04
N GLY A 72 2.13 -7.80 2.69
CA GLY A 72 3.35 -8.56 2.41
C GLY A 72 3.26 -9.35 1.10
N LEU A 73 2.26 -10.22 0.98
CA LEU A 73 2.06 -11.07 -0.20
C LEU A 73 0.58 -11.22 -0.53
N GLY A 74 0.23 -10.94 -1.80
CA GLY A 74 -1.16 -10.97 -2.25
C GLY A 74 -1.98 -9.89 -1.55
N GLY A 75 -3.00 -10.30 -0.81
CA GLY A 75 -3.88 -9.40 -0.05
C GLY A 75 -4.95 -10.16 0.72
N ARG A 76 -5.68 -11.07 0.05
CA ARG A 76 -6.80 -11.85 0.61
C ARG A 76 -6.43 -12.60 1.88
N LEU A 77 -5.30 -13.32 1.85
CA LEU A 77 -4.80 -14.14 2.97
C LEU A 77 -3.57 -13.52 3.64
N ASP A 78 -3.30 -12.24 3.39
CA ASP A 78 -2.16 -11.56 4.01
C ASP A 78 -2.43 -11.30 5.50
N ALA A 79 -1.41 -11.43 6.35
CA ALA A 79 -1.54 -11.22 7.80
C ALA A 79 -2.03 -9.80 8.16
N THR A 80 -1.83 -8.82 7.28
CA THR A 80 -2.33 -7.46 7.47
C THR A 80 -3.83 -7.31 7.22
N ASN A 81 -4.46 -8.28 6.54
CA ASN A 81 -5.86 -8.21 6.11
C ASN A 81 -6.88 -8.53 7.21
N VAL A 82 -6.46 -8.52 8.48
CA VAL A 82 -7.32 -8.78 9.66
C VAL A 82 -7.98 -7.52 10.21
N ILE A 83 -7.65 -6.33 9.68
CA ILE A 83 -8.21 -5.07 10.16
C ILE A 83 -9.62 -4.86 9.61
N GLU A 84 -10.60 -4.77 10.52
CA GLU A 84 -12.02 -4.57 10.18
C GLU A 84 -12.33 -3.11 9.85
N ASN A 85 -11.81 -2.17 10.64
CA ASN A 85 -12.12 -0.73 10.55
C ASN A 85 -11.27 0.02 9.50
N THR A 86 -11.05 -0.60 8.34
CA THR A 86 -10.29 -0.01 7.24
C THR A 86 -11.04 1.17 6.64
N ARG A 87 -10.37 2.32 6.52
CA ARG A 87 -10.97 3.58 6.04
C ARG A 87 -10.81 3.80 4.53
N VAL A 88 -9.71 3.31 3.97
CA VAL A 88 -9.33 3.42 2.56
C VAL A 88 -8.45 2.21 2.22
N THR A 89 -8.59 1.66 1.02
CA THR A 89 -7.65 0.68 0.45
C THR A 89 -6.93 1.29 -0.75
N ALA A 90 -5.78 0.75 -1.13
CA ALA A 90 -5.06 1.19 -2.31
C ALA A 90 -4.50 -0.02 -3.09
N ILE A 91 -4.66 0.01 -4.41
CA ILE A 91 -4.08 -0.99 -5.33
C ILE A 91 -3.14 -0.26 -6.28
N THR A 92 -1.85 -0.59 -6.18
CA THR A 92 -0.79 -0.14 -7.08
C THR A 92 -0.80 -0.98 -8.37
N PRO A 93 -0.01 -0.63 -9.40
CA PRO A 93 0.08 -1.44 -10.62
C PRO A 93 0.48 -2.89 -10.32
N VAL A 94 -0.28 -3.85 -10.84
CA VAL A 94 -0.04 -5.29 -10.64
C VAL A 94 0.57 -5.91 -11.90
N SER A 95 1.63 -6.69 -11.72
CA SER A 95 2.29 -7.49 -12.75
C SER A 95 2.40 -8.96 -12.34
N LEU A 96 2.97 -9.80 -13.21
CA LEU A 96 3.35 -11.16 -12.85
C LEU A 96 4.47 -11.09 -11.81
N ASP A 97 4.14 -11.49 -10.59
CA ASP A 97 5.08 -11.59 -9.47
C ASP A 97 4.56 -12.67 -8.51
N HIS A 98 5.48 -13.33 -7.80
CA HIS A 98 5.16 -14.39 -6.84
C HIS A 98 4.19 -15.47 -7.35
N GLN A 99 4.34 -15.88 -8.61
CA GLN A 99 3.41 -16.79 -9.29
C GLN A 99 3.17 -18.11 -8.55
N GLN A 100 4.21 -18.63 -7.88
CA GLN A 100 4.12 -19.85 -7.05
C GLN A 100 3.08 -19.77 -5.93
N PHE A 101 2.73 -18.56 -5.48
CA PHE A 101 1.78 -18.32 -4.39
C PHE A 101 0.47 -17.69 -4.89
N LEU A 102 0.54 -16.86 -5.93
CA LEU A 102 -0.56 -16.00 -6.36
C LEU A 102 -1.21 -16.44 -7.68
N GLY A 103 -0.69 -17.47 -8.34
CA GLY A 103 -1.18 -17.99 -9.60
C GLY A 103 -0.36 -17.55 -10.81
N ASP A 104 -0.65 -18.17 -11.95
CA ASP A 104 0.19 -18.07 -13.15
C ASP A 104 -0.19 -16.91 -14.09
N ASP A 105 -1.30 -16.21 -13.80
CA ASP A 105 -1.79 -15.11 -14.60
C ASP A 105 -2.14 -13.87 -13.78
N VAL A 106 -2.08 -12.70 -14.43
CA VAL A 106 -2.27 -11.39 -13.80
C VAL A 106 -3.68 -11.19 -13.24
N ALA A 107 -4.71 -11.83 -13.81
CA ALA A 107 -6.08 -11.69 -13.30
C ALA A 107 -6.23 -12.43 -11.97
N THR A 108 -5.66 -13.63 -11.86
CA THR A 108 -5.62 -14.39 -10.60
C THR A 108 -4.82 -13.66 -9.52
N ILE A 109 -3.64 -13.12 -9.86
CA ILE A 109 -2.83 -12.32 -8.94
C ILE A 109 -3.60 -11.07 -8.48
N MET A 110 -4.32 -10.41 -9.39
CA MET A 110 -5.14 -9.26 -9.04
C MET A 110 -6.28 -9.64 -8.09
N ASP A 111 -6.95 -10.78 -8.28
CA ASP A 111 -8.02 -11.21 -7.37
C ASP A 111 -7.49 -11.43 -5.94
N GLU A 112 -6.32 -12.06 -5.81
CA GLU A 112 -5.64 -12.20 -4.51
C GLU A 112 -5.33 -10.84 -3.87
N LYS A 113 -4.76 -9.89 -4.64
CA LYS A 113 -4.45 -8.54 -4.13
C LYS A 113 -5.71 -7.73 -3.80
N ALA A 114 -6.75 -7.86 -4.61
CA ALA A 114 -8.03 -7.20 -4.40
C ALA A 114 -8.82 -7.75 -3.20
N GLY A 115 -8.35 -8.84 -2.57
CA GLY A 115 -8.90 -9.33 -1.31
C GLY A 115 -8.81 -8.35 -0.12
N ILE A 116 -8.05 -7.25 -0.25
CA ILE A 116 -8.03 -6.18 0.76
C ILE A 116 -9.23 -5.24 0.68
N LEU A 117 -9.99 -5.25 -0.42
CA LEU A 117 -11.16 -4.37 -0.59
C LEU A 117 -12.18 -4.65 0.51
N ARG A 118 -12.97 -3.61 0.84
CA ARG A 118 -14.03 -3.67 1.86
C ARG A 118 -15.32 -3.06 1.32
N PRO A 119 -16.50 -3.61 1.67
CA PRO A 119 -17.78 -3.04 1.26
C PRO A 119 -17.94 -1.59 1.71
N GLY A 120 -18.35 -0.69 0.80
CA GLY A 120 -18.56 0.72 1.10
C GLY A 120 -17.29 1.53 1.38
N VAL A 121 -16.10 0.91 1.40
CA VAL A 121 -14.81 1.58 1.60
C VAL A 121 -14.24 1.97 0.23
N PRO A 122 -13.75 3.20 0.06
CA PRO A 122 -13.11 3.61 -1.19
C PRO A 122 -11.77 2.90 -1.40
N CYS A 123 -11.51 2.50 -2.63
CA CYS A 123 -10.23 1.96 -3.08
C CYS A 123 -9.58 2.91 -4.08
N ILE A 124 -8.41 3.46 -3.72
CA ILE A 124 -7.58 4.23 -4.64
C ILE A 124 -6.87 3.24 -5.56
N ALA A 125 -7.18 3.28 -6.86
CA ALA A 125 -6.62 2.36 -7.84
C ALA A 125 -5.71 3.12 -8.81
N ALA A 126 -4.47 2.67 -8.92
CA ALA A 126 -3.56 3.09 -9.98
C ALA A 126 -3.94 2.45 -11.33
N ASN A 127 -3.53 3.10 -12.42
CA ASN A 127 -3.68 2.52 -13.75
C ASN A 127 -2.95 1.20 -13.86
N GLN A 128 -3.63 0.21 -14.44
CA GLN A 128 -3.12 -1.16 -14.51
C GLN A 128 -2.42 -1.40 -15.86
N PRO A 129 -1.27 -2.10 -15.86
CA PRO A 129 -0.48 -2.32 -17.08
C PRO A 129 -1.14 -3.32 -18.03
N SER A 130 -2.12 -4.09 -17.56
CA SER A 130 -2.86 -5.04 -18.39
C SER A 130 -4.38 -4.86 -18.24
N ARG A 131 -5.08 -5.04 -19.37
CA ARG A 131 -6.55 -5.07 -19.38
C ARG A 131 -7.13 -6.21 -18.55
N ALA A 132 -6.37 -7.29 -18.34
CA ALA A 132 -6.77 -8.41 -17.50
C ALA A 132 -6.83 -8.01 -16.02
N ALA A 133 -5.76 -7.39 -15.50
CA ALA A 133 -5.74 -6.80 -14.15
C ALA A 133 -6.88 -5.79 -13.96
N GLU A 134 -7.05 -4.88 -14.92
CA GLU A 134 -8.11 -3.85 -14.84
C GLU A 134 -9.50 -4.48 -14.72
N LYS A 135 -9.81 -5.47 -15.58
CA LYS A 135 -11.10 -6.17 -15.54
C LYS A 135 -11.30 -6.93 -14.24
N ALA A 136 -10.27 -7.62 -13.74
CA ALA A 136 -10.33 -8.36 -12.49
C ALA A 136 -10.62 -7.44 -11.30
N LEU A 137 -9.90 -6.32 -11.17
CA LEU A 137 -10.11 -5.35 -10.10
C LEU A 137 -11.52 -4.73 -10.15
N LYS A 138 -11.99 -4.34 -11.35
CA LYS A 138 -13.34 -3.80 -11.54
C LYS A 138 -14.42 -4.82 -11.19
N ALA A 139 -14.24 -6.09 -11.58
CA ALA A 139 -15.16 -7.16 -11.24
C ALA A 139 -15.21 -7.39 -9.72
N LYS A 140 -14.05 -7.47 -9.06
CA LYS A 140 -13.96 -7.69 -7.61
C LYS A 140 -14.54 -6.53 -6.81
N ALA A 141 -14.27 -5.30 -7.21
CA ALA A 141 -14.86 -4.11 -6.59
C ALA A 141 -16.39 -4.10 -6.70
N LYS A 142 -16.93 -4.51 -7.85
CA LYS A 142 -18.38 -4.64 -8.06
C LYS A 142 -19.00 -5.72 -7.16
N GLU A 143 -18.34 -6.87 -7.04
CA GLU A 143 -18.77 -7.98 -6.17
C GLU A 143 -18.82 -7.56 -4.69
N ILE A 144 -17.77 -6.90 -4.21
CA ILE A 144 -17.64 -6.45 -2.81
C ILE A 144 -18.51 -5.22 -2.51
N GLY A 145 -18.85 -4.42 -3.53
CA GLY A 145 -19.48 -3.11 -3.34
C GLY A 145 -18.48 -2.04 -2.86
N ALA A 146 -17.22 -2.14 -3.29
CA ALA A 146 -16.20 -1.14 -3.03
C ALA A 146 -16.23 -0.04 -4.11
N LYS A 147 -16.06 1.22 -3.71
CA LYS A 147 -15.98 2.35 -4.66
C LYS A 147 -14.55 2.49 -5.16
N LEU A 148 -14.31 2.21 -6.44
CA LEU A 148 -13.02 2.52 -7.07
C LEU A 148 -12.89 4.03 -7.31
N ILE A 149 -11.71 4.56 -7.03
CA ILE A 149 -11.26 5.91 -7.38
C ILE A 149 -10.03 5.72 -8.26
N TRP A 150 -10.20 5.91 -9.57
CA TRP A 150 -9.30 5.41 -10.60
C TRP A 150 -8.34 6.48 -11.12
N GLU A 151 -7.07 6.13 -11.27
CA GLU A 151 -6.05 7.02 -11.84
C GLU A 151 -6.34 7.33 -13.30
N GLY A 152 -6.24 8.58 -13.71
CA GLY A 152 -6.58 9.01 -15.07
C GLY A 152 -8.03 9.46 -15.25
N ASP A 153 -8.94 8.98 -14.40
CA ASP A 153 -10.35 9.38 -14.42
C ASP A 153 -10.68 10.28 -13.21
N ASP A 154 -10.36 9.82 -12.00
CA ASP A 154 -10.70 10.49 -10.74
C ASP A 154 -9.52 11.24 -10.11
N TRP A 155 -8.28 10.81 -10.38
CA TRP A 155 -7.07 11.43 -9.82
C TRP A 155 -5.85 11.30 -10.73
N PHE A 156 -4.85 12.16 -10.49
CA PHE A 156 -3.57 12.18 -11.22
C PHE A 156 -2.44 12.53 -10.26
N ALA A 157 -1.25 11.96 -10.44
CA ALA A 157 -0.03 12.37 -9.75
C ALA A 157 1.14 12.54 -10.73
N GLN A 158 2.02 13.49 -10.42
CA GLN A 158 3.25 13.72 -11.16
C GLN A 158 4.39 13.87 -10.15
N VAL A 159 5.49 13.16 -10.37
CA VAL A 159 6.72 13.39 -9.60
C VAL A 159 7.28 14.74 -10.03
N MET A 160 7.21 15.74 -9.16
CA MET A 160 8.00 16.95 -9.33
C MET A 160 9.43 16.59 -8.95
N GLY A 161 10.37 16.77 -9.88
CA GLY A 161 11.75 16.30 -9.74
C GLY A 161 12.40 16.70 -8.40
N SER A 162 13.28 15.82 -7.91
CA SER A 162 14.20 16.13 -6.81
C SER A 162 15.10 17.31 -7.21
N ALA A 163 14.97 18.46 -6.54
CA ALA A 163 15.72 19.68 -6.87
C ALA A 163 16.84 19.93 -5.82
N PRO A 164 17.96 20.60 -6.16
CA PRO A 164 17.96 21.81 -6.99
C PRO A 164 18.92 21.78 -8.19
N GLU A 165 18.40 22.23 -9.35
CA GLU A 165 19.22 22.98 -10.29
C GLU A 165 19.77 24.22 -9.57
N ARG A 166 21.10 24.37 -9.54
CA ARG A 166 21.73 25.65 -9.22
C ARG A 166 21.51 26.58 -10.40
N SER A 167 20.46 27.38 -10.37
CA SER A 167 20.31 28.51 -11.29
C SER A 167 21.30 29.60 -10.89
N SER A 168 22.46 29.63 -11.56
CA SER A 168 23.26 30.86 -11.58
C SER A 168 22.50 31.89 -12.41
N THR A 169 22.16 33.04 -11.81
CA THR A 169 21.53 34.15 -12.55
C THR A 169 22.44 34.64 -13.67
N ARG A 170 22.15 34.21 -14.91
CA ARG A 170 22.46 34.97 -16.12
C ARG A 170 21.57 34.50 -17.28
N GLY A 171 20.62 35.36 -17.66
CA GLY A 171 19.92 35.30 -18.96
C GLY A 171 18.45 34.88 -18.88
N MET A 172 17.55 35.85 -19.10
CA MET A 172 16.10 35.68 -19.23
C MET A 172 15.71 34.84 -20.45
N ALA A 173 14.57 34.11 -20.37
CA ALA A 173 13.36 34.35 -21.17
C ALA A 173 12.45 33.09 -21.27
N GLY A 174 11.15 33.28 -21.04
CA GLY A 174 10.09 32.49 -21.68
C GLY A 174 9.48 31.32 -20.87
N ALA A 175 8.37 31.58 -20.17
CA ALA A 175 7.45 30.53 -19.76
C ALA A 175 6.49 30.18 -20.93
N PRO A 176 6.25 28.91 -21.29
CA PRO A 176 5.18 28.57 -22.21
C PRO A 176 3.83 28.50 -21.48
N ARG A 177 2.86 29.21 -22.06
CA ARG A 177 1.43 29.22 -21.70
C ARG A 177 0.74 27.90 -22.08
N ARG A 178 -0.31 27.56 -21.34
CA ARG A 178 -1.27 26.47 -21.65
C ARG A 178 -1.80 26.59 -23.08
N ALA A 179 -1.87 25.47 -23.79
CA ALA A 179 -2.73 25.29 -24.95
C ALA A 179 -3.79 24.23 -24.61
N GLY A 180 -5.02 24.68 -24.38
CA GLY A 180 -6.20 23.85 -24.59
C GLY A 180 -6.41 23.67 -26.09
N ASN A 181 -6.88 22.51 -26.51
CA ASN A 181 -7.53 22.36 -27.80
C ASN A 181 -8.68 21.36 -27.67
N SER A 182 -9.85 21.93 -27.38
CA SER A 182 -11.12 21.47 -27.90
C SER A 182 -11.07 21.44 -29.43
N ARG A 183 -11.36 20.29 -30.04
CA ARG A 183 -11.89 20.24 -31.41
C ARG A 183 -13.02 19.22 -31.50
N CYS A 184 -14.24 19.74 -31.38
CA CYS A 184 -15.39 19.24 -32.11
C CYS A 184 -15.37 19.82 -33.53
N ARG A 185 -15.74 18.99 -34.51
CA ARG A 185 -16.36 19.23 -35.83
C ARG A 185 -15.96 18.05 -36.74
N ASP A 186 -16.84 17.35 -37.43
CA ASP A 186 -18.23 17.61 -37.85
C ASP A 186 -19.14 16.39 -37.60
#